data_AF-A0A9J6GLI6-F1
#
_entry.id   AF-A0A9J6GLI6-F1
#
_cell.length_a   1.000
_cell.length_b   1.000
_cell.length_c   1.000
_cell.angle_alpha   90.00
_cell.angle_beta   90.00
_cell.angle_gamma   90.00
#
_symmetry.space_group_name_H-M   'P 1'
#
loop_
_entity.id
_entity.type
_entity.pdbx_description
1 polymer ?
#
loop_
_entity_poly.entity_id
_entity_poly.type
_entity_poly.pdbx_seq_one_letter_code
_entity_poly.pdbx_strand_id
1 'polypeptide(L)'
;MAGSRIYKLGNIFTRVEGLIKAGGMLPADQPLWLDVYRAFPPVEEPSFYRSAAGSGPVRPILYPEDVARAKFYREHGSAPVDLQNSSELSACQKFLQQSDKGD
;
A
#
# COMPACT_ATOMS: atom_id res chain seq x y z
N MET A 1 16.77 23.71 23.46
CA MET A 1 16.59 22.55 22.56
C MET A 1 16.91 22.92 21.13
N ALA A 2 18.08 22.54 20.63
CA ALA A 2 18.40 22.71 19.22
C ALA A 2 17.65 21.64 18.42
N GLY A 3 16.85 22.06 17.43
CA GLY A 3 16.12 21.17 16.54
C GLY A 3 16.45 21.46 15.08
N SER A 4 16.51 20.43 14.23
CA SER A 4 16.74 20.60 12.79
C SER A 4 15.42 20.67 12.02
N ARG A 5 15.23 21.76 11.27
CA ARG A 5 14.06 21.98 10.38
C ARG A 5 14.36 21.68 8.91
N ILE A 6 15.53 21.14 8.60
CA ILE A 6 15.95 20.84 7.23
C ILE A 6 15.15 19.62 6.77
N TYR A 7 14.46 19.70 5.62
CA TYR A 7 13.66 18.60 5.08
C TYR A 7 14.25 17.94 3.83
N LYS A 8 15.13 18.63 3.09
CA LYS A 8 15.76 18.12 1.85
C LYS A 8 17.06 17.33 2.06
N LEU A 9 17.55 17.27 3.30
CA LEU A 9 18.81 16.60 3.65
C LEU A 9 18.55 15.52 4.70
N GLY A 10 18.86 14.27 4.34
CA GLY A 10 18.60 13.11 5.18
C GLY A 10 17.12 12.95 5.54
N ASN A 11 16.86 12.17 6.58
CA ASN A 11 15.53 11.96 7.12
C ASN A 11 15.50 12.35 8.61
N ILE A 12 14.31 12.34 9.21
CA ILE A 12 14.17 12.75 10.62
C ILE A 12 15.00 11.87 11.56
N PHE A 13 15.15 10.58 11.24
CA PHE A 13 15.89 9.62 12.05
C PHE A 13 17.38 9.96 12.06
N THR A 14 18.01 10.09 10.89
CA THR A 14 19.44 10.41 10.80
C THR A 14 19.78 11.79 11.36
N ARG A 15 18.86 12.76 11.24
CA ARG A 15 19.04 14.09 11.83
C ARG A 15 19.00 14.08 13.36
N VAL A 16 18.08 13.32 13.97
CA VAL A 16 18.01 13.21 15.44
C VAL A 16 19.19 12.40 15.99
N GLU A 17 19.53 11.28 15.35
CA GLU A 17 20.73 10.49 15.67
C GLU A 17 22.01 11.34 15.62
N GLY A 18 22.16 12.17 14.58
CA GLY A 18 23.30 13.07 14.44
C GLY A 18 23.35 14.14 15.53
N LEU A 19 22.20 14.72 15.91
CA LEU A 19 22.11 15.70 17.00
C LEU A 19 22.52 15.10 18.35
N ILE A 20 22.06 13.88 18.65
CA ILE A 20 22.43 13.18 19.88
C ILE A 20 23.93 12.87 19.88
N LYS A 21 24.46 12.32 18.78
CA LYS A 21 25.90 11.96 18.66
C LYS A 21 26.82 13.19 18.74
N ALA A 22 26.39 14.33 18.22
CA ALA A 22 27.14 15.58 18.29
C ALA A 22 27.00 16.33 19.62
N GLY A 23 26.19 15.82 20.57
CA GLY A 23 25.89 16.51 21.84
C GLY A 23 24.97 17.72 21.70
N GLY A 24 24.36 17.94 20.53
CA GLY A 24 23.39 19.01 20.28
C GLY A 24 21.99 18.71 20.84
N MET A 25 21.73 17.47 21.23
CA MET A 25 20.53 17.01 21.94
C MET A 25 20.97 16.12 23.10
N LEU A 26 20.49 16.40 24.31
CA LEU A 26 20.78 15.54 25.46
C LEU A 26 20.03 14.21 25.32
N PRO A 27 20.59 13.09 25.82
CA PRO A 27 19.89 11.80 25.82
C PRO A 27 18.53 11.85 26.54
N ALA A 28 18.40 12.69 27.57
CA ALA A 28 17.14 12.90 28.29
C ALA A 28 16.05 13.57 27.44
N ASP A 29 16.43 14.27 26.38
CA ASP A 29 15.52 14.94 25.45
C ASP A 29 15.25 14.10 24.19
N GLN A 30 15.66 12.83 24.20
CA GLN A 30 15.43 11.93 23.08
C GLN A 30 13.91 11.80 22.82
N PRO A 31 13.45 11.95 21.57
CA PRO A 31 12.05 11.73 21.25
C PRO A 31 11.63 10.27 21.50
N LEU A 32 10.44 10.08 22.09
CA LEU A 32 9.89 8.74 22.38
C LEU A 32 9.80 7.83 21.15
N TRP A 33 9.54 8.41 19.97
CA TRP A 33 9.45 7.64 18.73
C TRP A 33 10.79 7.07 18.26
N LEU A 34 11.94 7.58 18.75
CA LEU A 34 13.24 7.17 18.25
C LEU A 34 13.53 5.69 18.56
N ASP A 35 13.14 5.22 19.74
CA ASP A 35 13.33 3.81 20.11
C ASP A 35 12.42 2.88 19.32
N VAL A 36 11.19 3.32 19.01
CA VAL A 36 10.27 2.60 18.11
C VAL A 36 10.88 2.49 16.71
N TYR A 37 11.46 3.57 16.19
CA TYR A 37 12.11 3.59 14.88
C TYR A 37 13.35 2.67 14.85
N ARG A 38 14.16 2.67 15.91
CA ARG A 38 15.34 1.78 16.04
C ARG A 38 14.93 0.31 16.07
N ALA A 39 13.84 -0.02 16.78
CA ALA A 39 13.35 -1.39 16.90
C ALA A 39 12.64 -1.88 15.62
N PHE A 40 11.89 -0.99 14.98
CA PHE A 40 11.04 -1.30 13.83
C PHE A 40 11.23 -0.26 12.70
N PRO A 41 12.41 -0.24 12.05
CA PRO A 41 12.66 0.70 10.96
C PRO A 41 11.75 0.42 9.76
N PRO A 42 11.39 1.44 8.96
CA PRO A 42 10.64 1.23 7.73
C PRO A 42 11.47 0.45 6.71
N VAL A 43 10.80 -0.28 5.81
CA VAL A 43 11.47 -1.00 4.70
C VAL A 43 12.25 -0.05 3.80
N GLU A 44 11.70 1.13 3.53
CA GLU A 44 12.37 2.19 2.80
C GLU A 44 12.44 3.45 3.66
N GLU A 45 13.64 4.02 3.78
CA GLU A 45 13.88 5.26 4.49
C GLU A 45 13.15 6.44 3.81
N PRO A 46 12.48 7.33 4.58
CA PRO A 46 11.73 8.45 4.01
C PRO A 46 12.69 9.50 3.44
N SER A 47 12.97 9.40 2.15
CA SER A 47 13.82 10.34 1.41
C SER A 47 12.99 11.41 0.71
N PHE A 48 13.41 12.68 0.82
CA PHE A 48 12.82 13.79 0.08
C PHE A 48 12.88 13.58 -1.44
N TYR A 49 13.92 12.90 -1.93
CA TYR A 49 14.13 12.65 -3.36
C TYR A 49 13.46 11.37 -3.85
N ARG A 50 12.67 10.69 -3.00
CA ARG A 50 11.92 9.50 -3.40
C ARG A 50 10.94 9.90 -4.49
N SER A 51 11.23 9.50 -5.73
CA SER A 51 10.27 9.61 -6.82
C SER A 51 9.34 8.40 -6.77
N ALA A 52 8.04 8.61 -7.00
CA ALA A 52 7.08 7.52 -7.18
C ALA A 52 7.36 6.69 -8.45
N ALA A 53 8.38 7.04 -9.23
CA ALA A 53 8.68 6.54 -10.57
C ALA A 53 9.30 5.13 -10.58
N GLY A 54 9.43 4.47 -9.44
CA GLY A 54 10.02 3.12 -9.35
C GLY A 54 9.11 1.99 -9.87
N SER A 55 7.80 2.24 -10.00
CA SER A 55 6.91 1.32 -10.69
C SER A 55 6.84 1.76 -12.14
N GLY A 56 7.19 0.88 -13.08
CA GLY A 56 6.88 1.09 -14.50
C GLY A 56 5.39 1.33 -14.73
N PRO A 57 4.92 1.40 -15.99
CA PRO A 57 3.48 1.59 -16.23
C PRO A 57 2.68 0.50 -15.51
N VAL A 58 1.71 0.93 -14.69
CA VAL A 58 0.79 0.03 -13.98
C VAL A 58 0.08 -0.82 -15.02
N ARG A 59 0.22 -2.15 -14.90
CA ARG A 59 -0.39 -3.10 -15.85
C ARG A 59 -1.86 -3.34 -15.49
N PRO A 60 -2.75 -3.54 -16.49
CA PRO A 60 -4.11 -3.97 -16.22
C PRO A 60 -4.11 -5.35 -15.54
N ILE A 61 -4.99 -5.54 -14.56
CA ILE A 61 -5.21 -6.82 -13.88
C ILE A 61 -6.35 -7.52 -14.61
N LEU A 62 -6.01 -8.62 -15.30
CA LEU A 62 -6.97 -9.45 -16.03
C LEU A 62 -6.82 -10.90 -15.57
N TYR A 63 -7.95 -11.58 -15.39
CA TYR A 63 -8.03 -12.96 -14.98
C TYR A 63 -8.60 -13.86 -16.10
N PRO A 64 -8.32 -15.17 -16.10
CA PRO A 64 -8.85 -16.08 -17.12
C PRO A 64 -10.37 -16.06 -17.22
N GLU A 65 -11.07 -15.92 -16.09
CA GLU A 65 -12.53 -15.90 -16.07
C GLU A 65 -13.14 -14.61 -16.62
N ASP A 66 -12.37 -13.54 -16.82
CA ASP A 66 -12.86 -12.29 -17.40
C ASP A 66 -13.35 -12.48 -18.85
N VAL A 67 -12.81 -13.47 -19.57
CA VAL A 67 -13.30 -13.85 -20.90
C VAL A 67 -14.73 -14.38 -20.81
N ALA A 68 -15.03 -15.20 -19.81
CA ALA A 68 -16.35 -15.77 -19.60
C ALA A 68 -17.32 -14.72 -19.03
N ARG A 69 -16.87 -13.86 -18.11
CA ARG A 69 -17.66 -12.70 -17.62
C ARG A 69 -18.05 -11.77 -18.77
N ALA A 70 -17.12 -11.47 -19.68
CA ALA A 70 -17.38 -10.61 -20.84
C ALA A 70 -18.45 -11.21 -21.78
N LYS A 71 -18.45 -12.52 -21.98
CA LYS A 71 -19.50 -13.23 -22.74
C LYS A 71 -20.84 -13.15 -22.02
N PHE A 72 -20.87 -13.46 -20.71
CA PHE A 72 -22.07 -13.40 -19.90
C PHE A 72 -22.76 -12.04 -19.98
N TYR A 73 -22.01 -10.95 -19.75
CA TYR A 73 -22.57 -9.60 -19.76
C TYR A 73 -22.98 -9.11 -21.15
N ARG A 74 -22.36 -9.63 -22.22
CA ARG A 74 -22.78 -9.34 -23.60
C ARG A 74 -24.15 -9.94 -23.92
N GLU A 75 -24.43 -11.13 -23.38
CA GLU A 75 -25.67 -11.88 -23.66
C GLU A 75 -26.81 -11.51 -22.70
N HIS A 76 -26.51 -11.29 -21.41
CA HIS A 76 -27.52 -11.20 -20.35
C HIS A 76 -27.66 -9.80 -19.74
N GLY A 77 -26.72 -8.89 -20.02
CA GLY A 77 -26.70 -7.55 -19.42
C GLY A 77 -26.34 -7.54 -17.93
N SER A 78 -26.49 -6.38 -17.28
CA SER A 78 -26.13 -6.18 -15.88
C SER A 78 -27.32 -6.40 -14.94
N ALA A 79 -27.04 -6.90 -13.73
CA ALA A 79 -28.02 -7.07 -12.66
C ALA A 79 -27.53 -6.35 -11.39
N PRO A 80 -28.43 -5.94 -10.47
CA PRO A 80 -28.03 -5.38 -9.18
C PRO A 80 -27.11 -6.32 -8.40
N VAL A 81 -26.07 -5.77 -7.81
CA VAL A 81 -25.13 -6.49 -6.94
C VAL A 81 -25.00 -5.72 -5.64
N ASP A 82 -25.12 -6.41 -4.51
CA ASP A 82 -24.80 -5.83 -3.22
C ASP A 82 -23.28 -5.88 -2.99
N LEU A 83 -22.64 -4.71 -2.96
CA LEU A 83 -21.19 -4.59 -2.72
C LEU A 83 -20.84 -4.59 -1.23
N GLN A 84 -21.83 -4.51 -0.33
CA GLN A 84 -21.61 -4.57 1.12
C GLN A 84 -21.58 -6.02 1.62
N ASN A 85 -22.29 -6.93 0.94
CA ASN A 85 -22.32 -8.33 1.31
C ASN A 85 -21.21 -9.14 0.61
N SER A 86 -20.12 -9.42 1.33
CA SER A 86 -18.99 -10.22 0.81
C SER A 86 -19.32 -11.71 0.58
N SER A 87 -20.43 -12.22 1.12
CA SER A 87 -20.81 -13.63 0.98
C SER A 87 -21.73 -13.91 -0.21
N GLU A 88 -22.39 -12.86 -0.73
CA GLU A 88 -23.32 -13.00 -1.84
C GLU A 88 -22.60 -13.07 -3.18
N LEU A 89 -22.89 -14.14 -3.93
CA LEU A 89 -22.37 -14.29 -5.28
C LEU A 89 -23.28 -13.57 -6.29
N SER A 90 -22.66 -12.79 -7.18
CA SER A 90 -23.35 -12.17 -8.30
C SER A 90 -23.94 -13.22 -9.25
N ALA A 91 -24.93 -12.83 -10.05
CA ALA A 91 -25.53 -13.72 -11.06
C ALA A 91 -24.47 -14.28 -12.02
N CYS A 92 -23.54 -13.44 -12.48
CA CYS A 92 -22.42 -13.87 -13.31
C CYS A 92 -21.52 -14.89 -12.59
N GLN A 93 -21.22 -14.69 -11.30
CA GLN A 93 -20.36 -15.61 -10.55
C GLN A 93 -21.04 -16.97 -10.32
N LYS A 94 -22.35 -16.98 -10.04
CA LYS A 94 -23.16 -18.21 -9.94
C LYS A 94 -23.18 -18.99 -11.26
N PHE A 95 -23.28 -18.30 -12.39
CA PHE A 95 -23.22 -18.91 -13.72
C PHE A 95 -21.87 -19.61 -13.95
N LEU A 96 -20.76 -18.92 -13.69
CA LEU A 96 -19.41 -19.51 -13.87
C LEU A 96 -19.21 -20.77 -13.02
N GLN A 97 -19.67 -20.77 -11.76
CA GLN A 97 -19.57 -21.94 -10.88
C GLN A 97 -20.42 -23.14 -11.33
N GLN A 98 -21.50 -22.91 -12.07
CA GLN A 98 -22.32 -23.99 -12.61
C GLN A 98 -21.68 -24.57 -13.87
N SER A 99 -21.10 -23.74 -14.72
CA SER A 99 -20.38 -24.19 -15.92
C SER A 99 -19.14 -25.03 -15.59
N ASP A 100 -18.44 -24.71 -14.50
CA ASP A 100 -17.23 -25.42 -14.06
C ASP A 100 -17.50 -26.81 -13.43
N LYS A 101 -18.76 -27.11 -13.06
CA LYS A 101 -19.17 -28.40 -12.49
C LYS A 101 -19.67 -29.41 -13.55
N GLY A 102 -19.75 -29.00 -14.80
CA GLY A 102 -20.32 -29.78 -15.90
C GLY A 102 -19.31 -30.56 -16.74
N ASP A 103 -18.02 -30.41 -16.47
CA ASP A 103 -16.90 -31.23 -16.99
C ASP A 103 -16.45 -32.26 -15.94
#